data_AF-A0A072V8C2-F1
#
_entry.id   AF-A0A072V8C2-F1
#
_cell.length_a   1.000
_cell.length_b   1.000
_cell.length_c   1.000
_cell.angle_alpha   90.00
_cell.angle_beta   90.00
_cell.angle_gamma   90.00
#
_symmetry.space_group_name_H-M   'P 1'
#
loop_
_entity.id
_entity.type
_entity.pdbx_description
1 polymer ?
#
loop_
_entity_poly.entity_id
_entity_poly.type
_entity_poly.pdbx_seq_one_letter_code
_entity_poly.pdbx_strand_id
1 'polypeptide(L)' 'MISEFIKRKRGGLLFANQQLMAGESSARLISANASDDGSTFRMDFARVVLEFKLSNLDVLTGNQGQVRLNCSQIISS' A
#
# COMPACT_ATOMS: atom_id res chain seq x y z
N MET A 1 -4.80 -19.18 18.47
CA MET A 1 -5.93 -18.37 19.00
C MET A 1 -6.11 -17.05 18.23
N ILE A 2 -5.04 -16.34 17.84
CA ILE A 2 -5.13 -15.07 17.06
C ILE A 2 -5.58 -15.30 15.60
N SER A 3 -5.10 -16.36 14.93
CA SER A 3 -5.49 -16.69 13.54
C SER A 3 -7.00 -16.96 13.36
N GLU A 4 -7.62 -17.67 14.31
CA GLU A 4 -9.07 -17.93 14.31
C GLU A 4 -9.90 -16.65 14.57
N PHE A 5 -9.36 -15.68 15.30
CA PHE A 5 -10.04 -14.43 15.63
C PHE A 5 -10.07 -13.47 14.43
N ILE A 6 -8.97 -13.40 13.66
CA ILE A 6 -8.90 -12.63 12.41
C ILE A 6 -9.81 -13.25 11.33
N LYS A 7 -9.89 -14.59 11.24
CA LYS A 7 -10.84 -15.26 10.34
C LYS A 7 -12.31 -14.97 10.65
N ARG A 8 -12.67 -14.78 11.92
CA ARG A 8 -14.07 -14.59 12.37
C ARG A 8 -14.61 -13.18 12.18
N LYS A 9 -13.77 -12.15 12.26
CA LYS A 9 -14.18 -10.78 11.88
C LYS A 9 -13.72 -10.49 10.46
N ARG A 10 -14.61 -10.68 9.48
CA ARG A 10 -14.55 -10.00 8.16
C ARG A 10 -14.75 -8.49 8.34
N GLY A 11 -13.89 -7.84 9.14
CA GLY A 11 -14.05 -6.48 9.65
C GLY A 11 -13.54 -5.38 8.71
N GLY A 12 -13.18 -5.71 7.47
CA GLY A 12 -12.86 -4.71 6.46
C GLY A 12 -14.13 -4.01 5.99
N LEU A 13 -14.17 -2.68 6.03
CA LEU A 13 -15.33 -1.89 5.57
C LEU A 13 -15.58 -2.07 4.06
N LEU A 14 -14.50 -2.14 3.29
CA LEU A 14 -14.57 -2.27 1.83
C LEU A 14 -14.53 -3.75 1.42
N PHE A 15 -15.33 -4.12 0.44
CA PHE A 15 -15.32 -5.46 -0.16
C PHE A 15 -13.91 -5.86 -0.61
N ALA A 16 -13.18 -4.95 -1.26
CA ALA A 16 -11.79 -5.18 -1.68
C ALA A 16 -10.86 -5.60 -0.52
N ASN A 17 -11.06 -5.04 0.69
CA ASN A 17 -10.24 -5.38 1.85
C ASN A 17 -10.57 -6.78 2.37
N GLN A 18 -11.84 -7.17 2.33
CA GLN A 18 -12.27 -8.52 2.73
C GLN A 18 -11.72 -9.59 1.76
N GLN A 19 -11.60 -9.25 0.47
CA GLN A 19 -11.04 -10.16 -0.53
C GLN A 19 -9.56 -10.50 -0.29
N LEU A 20 -8.79 -9.65 0.41
CA LEU A 20 -7.41 -9.96 0.81
C LEU A 20 -7.32 -11.20 1.72
N MET A 21 -8.39 -11.53 2.44
CA MET A 21 -8.49 -12.72 3.28
C MET A 21 -9.11 -13.92 2.57
N ALA A 22 -9.62 -13.75 1.35
CA ALA A 22 -10.25 -14.82 0.57
C ALA A 22 -9.23 -15.70 -0.16
N GLY A 23 -8.07 -15.14 -0.55
CA GLY A 23 -6.97 -15.88 -1.16
C GLY A 23 -6.01 -16.44 -0.10
N GLU A 24 -5.56 -17.69 -0.26
CA GLU A 24 -4.71 -18.35 0.74
C GLU A 24 -3.36 -17.63 0.95
N SER A 25 -2.69 -17.24 -0.13
CA SER A 25 -1.40 -16.54 -0.07
C SER A 25 -1.53 -15.16 0.59
N SER A 26 -2.53 -14.38 0.17
CA SER A 26 -2.80 -13.06 0.72
C SER A 26 -3.23 -13.15 2.19
N ALA A 27 -4.05 -14.13 2.57
CA ALA A 27 -4.44 -14.34 3.97
C ALA A 27 -3.25 -14.67 4.87
N ARG A 28 -2.28 -15.45 4.38
CA ARG A 28 -1.02 -15.72 5.10
C ARG A 28 -0.21 -14.43 5.30
N LEU A 29 -0.10 -13.59 4.28
CA LEU A 29 0.59 -12.30 4.38
C LEU A 29 -0.11 -11.34 5.36
N ILE A 30 -1.44 -11.24 5.33
CA ILE A 30 -2.20 -10.42 6.28
C ILE A 30 -1.99 -10.95 7.71
N SER A 31 -2.00 -12.28 7.90
CA SER A 31 -1.78 -12.88 9.22
C SER A 31 -0.37 -12.60 9.74
N ALA A 32 0.66 -12.67 8.88
CA ALA A 32 2.04 -12.34 9.25
C ALA A 32 2.18 -10.85 9.62
N ASN A 33 1.62 -9.95 8.80
CA ASN A 33 1.64 -8.51 9.03
C ASN A 33 0.88 -8.06 10.29
N ALA A 34 -0.05 -8.88 10.78
CA ALA A 34 -0.82 -8.63 11.99
C ALA A 34 -0.30 -9.41 13.21
N SER A 35 0.80 -10.14 13.07
CA SER A 35 1.28 -11.07 14.12
C SER A 35 2.18 -10.42 15.17
N ASP A 36 2.74 -9.24 14.88
CA ASP A 36 3.62 -8.47 15.75
C ASP A 36 2.99 -7.12 16.14
N ASP A 37 3.79 -6.20 16.68
CA ASP A 37 3.39 -4.82 17.01
C ASP A 37 3.22 -3.92 15.76
N GLY A 38 3.08 -4.53 14.58
CA GLY A 38 3.03 -3.89 13.28
C GLY A 38 4.39 -3.59 12.68
N SER A 39 5.52 -4.03 13.28
CA SER A 39 6.85 -3.77 12.73
C SER A 39 7.02 -4.37 11.33
N THR A 40 6.55 -5.59 11.12
CA THR A 40 6.59 -6.30 9.83
C THR A 40 5.82 -5.51 8.77
N PHE A 41 4.59 -5.09 9.10
CA PHE A 41 3.78 -4.27 8.20
C PHE A 41 4.48 -2.95 7.84
N ARG A 42 5.06 -2.24 8.82
CA ARG A 42 5.72 -0.95 8.57
C ARG A 42 6.95 -1.11 7.67
N MET A 43 7.77 -2.14 7.89
CA MET A 43 8.94 -2.41 7.07
C MET A 43 8.56 -2.77 5.63
N ASP A 44 7.61 -3.69 5.47
CA ASP A 44 7.16 -4.12 4.15
C ASP A 44 6.47 -2.98 3.39
N PHE A 45 5.66 -2.18 4.09
CA PHE A 45 5.04 -0.99 3.52
C PHE A 45 6.08 0.03 3.04
N ALA A 46 7.08 0.33 3.87
CA ALA A 46 8.15 1.27 3.51
C ALA A 46 8.93 0.78 2.28
N ARG A 47 9.27 -0.51 2.25
CA ARG A 47 9.92 -1.14 1.10
C ARG A 47 9.08 -0.99 -0.17
N VAL A 48 7.78 -1.23 -0.09
CA VAL A 48 6.91 -1.10 -1.27
C VAL A 48 6.78 0.35 -1.73
N VAL A 49 6.63 1.31 -0.82
CA VAL A 49 6.48 2.72 -1.20
C VAL A 49 7.78 3.29 -1.78
N LEU A 50 8.94 2.90 -1.24
CA LEU A 50 10.25 3.44 -1.61
C LEU A 50 10.92 2.66 -2.75
N GLU A 51 10.90 1.33 -2.70
CA GLU A 51 11.63 0.47 -3.64
C GLU A 51 10.76 -0.04 -4.79
N PHE A 52 9.43 -0.06 -4.63
CA PHE A 52 8.53 -0.49 -5.69
C PHE A 52 8.17 0.66 -6.63
N LYS A 53 7.71 0.29 -7.84
CA LYS A 53 7.33 1.22 -8.92
C LYS A 53 6.24 2.24 -8.56
N LEU A 54 5.61 2.20 -7.38
CA LEU A 54 4.54 3.17 -7.05
C LEU A 54 5.01 4.63 -7.09
N SER A 55 6.22 4.89 -6.59
CA SER A 55 6.82 6.23 -6.58
C SER A 55 7.70 6.52 -7.80
N ASN A 56 8.06 5.49 -8.56
CA ASN A 56 9.00 5.57 -9.70
C ASN A 56 8.33 5.25 -11.06
N LEU A 57 7.01 5.06 -11.12
CA LEU A 57 6.27 4.78 -12.35
C LEU A 57 6.00 6.09 -13.08
N ASP A 58 6.42 6.14 -14.35
CA ASP A 58 6.16 7.26 -15.29
C ASP A 58 6.50 8.65 -14.74
N VAL A 59 7.55 8.71 -13.90
CA VAL A 59 8.03 9.96 -13.31
C VAL A 59 8.72 10.84 -14.36
N LEU A 60 8.41 12.13 -14.34
CA LEU A 60 9.08 13.13 -15.16
C LEU A 60 10.39 13.54 -14.48
N THR A 61 11.51 13.38 -15.18
CA THR A 61 12.85 13.69 -14.64
C THR A 61 13.66 14.56 -15.60
N GLY A 62 14.70 15.22 -15.08
CA GLY A 62 15.55 16.10 -15.88
C GLY A 62 14.76 17.30 -16.42
N ASN A 63 14.71 17.43 -17.74
CA ASN A 63 13.97 18.48 -18.45
C ASN A 63 12.54 18.07 -18.85
N GLN A 64 12.07 16.90 -18.43
CA GLN A 64 10.70 16.45 -18.66
C GLN A 64 9.77 17.13 -17.65
N GLY A 65 8.70 17.76 -18.14
CA GLY A 65 7.70 18.41 -17.28
C GLY A 65 8.11 19.80 -16.79
N GLN A 66 7.55 20.20 -15.64
CA GLN A 66 7.71 21.53 -15.05
C GLN A 66 7.61 21.49 -13.53
N VAL A 67 8.39 22.35 -12.85
CA VAL A 67 8.24 22.61 -11.41
C VAL A 67 7.13 23.64 -11.22
N ARG A 68 5.94 23.20 -10.84
CA ARG A 68 4.76 24.06 -10.71
C ARG A 68 4.83 24.94 -9.46
N LEU A 69 4.64 26.24 -9.63
CA LEU A 69 4.47 27.19 -8.51
C LEU A 69 3.10 27.04 -7.84
N ASN A 70 2.10 26.64 -8.61
CA ASN A 70 0.76 26.28 -8.13
C ASN A 70 0.42 24.86 -8.63
N CYS A 71 0.27 23.90 -7.72
CA CYS A 71 0.03 22.49 -8.04
C CYS A 71 -1.30 22.24 -8.78
N SER A 72 -2.22 23.21 -8.80
CA SER A 72 -3.49 23.11 -9.52
C SER A 72 -3.44 23.71 -10.93
N GLN A 73 -2.34 24.36 -11.31
CA GLN A 73 -2.20 25.07 -12.58
C GLN A 73 -0.96 24.59 -13.35
N ILE A 74 -1.05 24.61 -14.67
CA ILE A 74 0.13 24.48 -15.53
C ILE A 74 0.79 25.85 -15.67
N ILE A 75 2.11 25.90 -15.87
CA ILE A 75 2.75 27.14 -16.26
C ILE A 75 2.45 27.33 -17.75
N SER A 76 1.63 28.32 -18.07
CA SER A 76 1.42 28.78 -19.45
C SER A 76 2.40 29.92 -19.74
N SER A 77 3.06 29.87 -20.89
CA SER A 77 3.80 31.01 -21.44
C SER A 77 2.87 32.06 -22.05
#